data_AF-A0A1C4YFA7-F1
#
_entry.id   AF-A0A1C4YFA7-F1
#
_cell.length_a   1.000
_cell.length_b   1.000
_cell.length_c   1.000
_cell.angle_alpha   90.00
_cell.angle_beta   90.00
_cell.angle_gamma   90.00
#
_symmetry.space_group_name_H-M   'P 1'
#
loop_
_entity.id
_entity.type
_entity.pdbx_description
1 polymer ?
#
loop_
_entity_poly.entity_id
_entity_poly.type
_entity_poly.pdbx_seq_one_letter_code
_entity_poly.pdbx_strand_id
1 'polypeptide(L)'
;MTAALGPAWTVRPDTPDDTGRQPLAVETVIGGHAAALIPGVITTTPHARYLALHARLAIEAQRRGWTEAQDLRHFRGLVRRAEVVLGAVSVAHDGEGGEHRVRAGSIGVHGVNTLGREVGRLGNVDVGQVAGAYSGVPGGYLPTYGGIEAVLGLTDGRPLPTPGPAADIEQLSALDEVLDLAERAPTLSTADLRALRHLCVCGIGDAPDGQCVRRAYFGGGSGYARTHRLSASLLVGALAGQQAGPSIDTFMDRWCCFRPGMRDLLDDELYTHALLWRGGLLRNWFVWAWRLIWARLVSPLTNTGTLEEAIAAFVRDLPDATVRQALVDDLPLLVDAVGTPLPVEHDLYRERLEADRWSVLGMLRLLAVGARRLDHLDPVSRDAFVGSVPDDLGPAYVAAWLARDADRRLADAVSDLAAMLFQRAESVSRQKMQWTRYGLRLPTRLRRVGDRWRLEGREGSGAVSLRLPTFTSVMRQLGVLARDGETWAAGRYAAEVMS
;
A
#
# COMPACT_ATOMS: atom_id res chain seq x y z
N MET A 1 11.98 -33.86 -34.79
CA MET A 1 12.23 -33.97 -33.34
C MET A 1 11.51 -32.84 -32.64
N THR A 2 10.40 -33.16 -31.99
CA THR A 2 9.59 -32.26 -31.17
C THR A 2 10.37 -32.02 -29.88
N ALA A 3 10.82 -30.79 -29.63
CA ALA A 3 11.41 -30.43 -28.35
C ALA A 3 10.32 -30.62 -27.28
N ALA A 4 10.53 -31.57 -26.37
CA ALA A 4 9.69 -31.71 -25.19
C ALA A 4 9.80 -30.40 -24.40
N LEU A 5 8.73 -29.60 -24.41
CA LEU A 5 8.59 -28.48 -23.49
C LEU A 5 8.69 -29.07 -22.08
N GLY A 6 9.76 -28.69 -21.37
CA GLY A 6 9.89 -28.99 -19.95
C GLY A 6 8.67 -28.50 -19.18
N PRO A 7 8.41 -29.05 -18.00
CA PRO A 7 7.22 -28.71 -17.23
C PRO A 7 7.15 -27.20 -16.92
N ALA A 8 5.94 -26.64 -16.73
CA ALA A 8 5.64 -25.19 -16.82
C ALA A 8 6.52 -24.21 -16.00
N TRP A 9 7.22 -24.68 -14.97
CA TRP A 9 8.23 -23.93 -14.21
C TRP A 9 9.50 -23.57 -15.01
N THR A 10 9.72 -24.12 -16.20
CA THR A 10 10.90 -23.83 -17.06
C THR A 10 10.69 -22.68 -18.05
N VAL A 11 9.47 -22.14 -18.17
CA VAL A 11 9.16 -21.07 -19.13
C VAL A 11 9.47 -19.69 -18.53
N ARG A 12 10.14 -18.84 -19.33
CA ARG A 12 10.49 -17.45 -18.99
C ARG A 12 9.20 -16.65 -18.73
N PRO A 13 9.14 -15.74 -17.74
CA PRO A 13 7.98 -14.88 -17.55
C PRO A 13 7.76 -13.99 -18.79
N ASP A 14 6.54 -13.97 -19.32
CA ASP A 14 6.16 -13.11 -20.46
C ASP A 14 5.81 -11.69 -19.97
N THR A 15 5.49 -11.53 -18.68
CA THR A 15 5.11 -10.26 -18.05
C THR A 15 5.67 -10.10 -16.62
N PRO A 16 5.77 -8.86 -16.08
CA PRO A 16 6.13 -8.63 -14.67
C PRO A 16 5.20 -9.34 -13.68
N ASP A 17 3.93 -9.58 -14.05
CA ASP A 17 2.98 -10.28 -13.20
C ASP A 17 3.33 -11.77 -13.09
N ASP A 18 4.04 -12.36 -14.06
CA ASP A 18 4.49 -13.77 -14.03
C ASP A 18 5.62 -14.03 -13.02
N THR A 19 6.22 -12.96 -12.50
CA THR A 19 7.26 -13.08 -11.47
C THR A 19 6.70 -13.46 -10.10
N GLY A 20 5.38 -13.43 -9.90
CA GLY A 20 4.77 -13.66 -8.59
C GLY A 20 5.17 -12.60 -7.55
N ARG A 21 4.31 -12.42 -6.55
CA ARG A 21 4.55 -11.57 -5.38
C ARG A 21 4.18 -12.36 -4.13
N GLN A 22 4.86 -12.08 -3.02
CA GLN A 22 4.55 -12.65 -1.70
C GLN A 22 4.77 -14.19 -1.67
N PRO A 23 6.02 -14.65 -1.86
CA PRO A 23 6.34 -16.08 -1.94
C PRO A 23 6.07 -16.83 -0.63
N LEU A 24 6.14 -16.14 0.51
CA LEU A 24 5.84 -16.75 1.82
C LEU A 24 4.38 -16.56 2.27
N ALA A 25 3.60 -15.75 1.54
CA ALA A 25 2.22 -15.35 1.87
C ALA A 25 2.04 -14.62 3.22
N VAL A 26 3.13 -14.21 3.87
CA VAL A 26 3.16 -13.51 5.18
C VAL A 26 2.52 -12.12 5.12
N GLU A 27 2.38 -11.54 3.94
CA GLU A 27 1.83 -10.20 3.73
C GLU A 27 0.29 -10.14 3.79
N THR A 28 -0.38 -11.30 3.75
CA THR A 28 -1.85 -11.41 3.73
C THR A 28 -2.47 -10.70 4.94
N VAL A 29 -1.89 -10.90 6.13
CA VAL A 29 -2.34 -10.28 7.38
C VAL A 29 -2.24 -8.75 7.35
N ILE A 30 -1.18 -8.20 6.74
CA ILE A 30 -1.02 -6.74 6.60
C ILE A 30 -2.04 -6.17 5.62
N GLY A 31 -2.35 -6.90 4.55
CA GLY A 31 -3.45 -6.56 3.64
C GLY A 31 -4.79 -6.50 4.37
N GLY A 32 -5.05 -7.45 5.27
CA GLY A 32 -6.22 -7.48 6.15
C GLY A 32 -6.27 -6.28 7.10
N HIS A 33 -5.16 -5.95 7.78
CA HIS A 33 -5.09 -4.76 8.63
C HIS A 33 -5.35 -3.47 7.87
N ALA A 34 -4.71 -3.29 6.71
CA ALA A 34 -4.92 -2.09 5.90
C ALA A 34 -6.39 -1.96 5.47
N ALA A 35 -7.03 -3.08 5.10
CA ALA A 35 -8.46 -3.08 4.74
C ALA A 35 -9.38 -2.80 5.94
N ALA A 36 -9.02 -3.24 7.15
CA ALA A 36 -9.82 -3.01 8.35
C ALA A 36 -9.62 -1.61 8.96
N LEU A 37 -8.39 -1.08 8.92
CA LEU A 37 -8.04 0.19 9.59
C LEU A 37 -8.25 1.42 8.69
N ILE A 38 -8.04 1.28 7.38
CA ILE A 38 -8.31 2.33 6.38
C ILE A 38 -8.96 1.73 5.12
N PRO A 39 -10.20 1.23 5.25
CA PRO A 39 -10.94 0.64 4.14
C PRO A 39 -11.03 1.61 2.95
N GLY A 40 -11.04 1.12 1.71
CA GLY A 40 -11.15 2.02 0.55
C GLY A 40 -9.92 2.91 0.30
N VAL A 41 -8.79 2.67 0.94
CA VAL A 41 -7.51 3.27 0.52
C VAL A 41 -6.68 2.15 -0.13
N ILE A 42 -6.06 2.39 -1.29
CA ILE A 42 -5.09 1.48 -1.91
C ILE A 42 -3.83 2.23 -2.33
N THR A 43 -2.71 1.52 -2.48
CA THR A 43 -1.39 2.14 -2.73
C THR A 43 -1.27 2.85 -4.08
N THR A 44 -2.16 2.56 -5.03
CA THR A 44 -2.08 3.04 -6.41
C THR A 44 -3.02 4.20 -6.74
N THR A 45 -3.83 4.67 -5.80
CA THR A 45 -4.84 5.72 -6.02
C THR A 45 -4.62 6.90 -5.09
N PRO A 46 -3.56 7.70 -5.30
CA PRO A 46 -3.19 8.77 -4.38
C PRO A 46 -4.05 10.03 -4.54
N HIS A 47 -4.90 10.13 -5.57
CA HIS A 47 -5.59 11.34 -5.97
C HIS A 47 -7.09 11.27 -5.68
N ALA A 48 -7.53 12.01 -4.67
CA ALA A 48 -8.92 12.02 -4.22
C ALA A 48 -9.89 12.57 -5.27
N ARG A 49 -9.44 13.45 -6.18
CA ARG A 49 -10.32 14.09 -7.17
C ARG A 49 -10.83 13.13 -8.25
N TYR A 50 -10.13 12.02 -8.47
CA TYR A 50 -10.65 10.95 -9.35
C TYR A 50 -11.89 10.27 -8.75
N LEU A 51 -11.98 10.13 -7.43
CA LEU A 51 -13.17 9.59 -6.76
C LEU A 51 -14.42 10.44 -7.04
N ALA A 52 -14.26 11.77 -6.94
CA ALA A 52 -15.32 12.72 -7.29
C ALA A 52 -15.66 12.67 -8.78
N LEU A 53 -14.64 12.60 -9.65
CA LEU A 53 -14.84 12.54 -11.10
C LEU A 53 -15.66 11.31 -11.50
N HIS A 54 -15.31 10.13 -10.98
CA HIS A 54 -16.00 8.88 -11.29
C HIS A 54 -17.44 8.87 -10.75
N ALA A 55 -17.67 9.42 -9.55
CA ALA A 55 -19.02 9.61 -9.02
C ALA A 55 -19.85 10.57 -9.89
N ARG A 56 -19.27 11.70 -10.36
CA ARG A 56 -19.95 12.63 -11.27
C ARG A 56 -20.29 11.99 -12.61
N LEU A 57 -19.40 11.15 -13.13
CA LEU A 57 -19.64 10.38 -14.36
C LEU A 57 -20.73 9.32 -14.17
N ALA A 58 -20.85 8.71 -12.99
CA ALA A 58 -21.95 7.80 -12.67
C ALA A 58 -23.30 8.55 -12.67
N ILE A 59 -23.34 9.77 -12.13
CA ILE A 59 -24.53 10.64 -12.17
C ILE A 59 -24.88 10.96 -13.63
N GLU A 60 -23.88 11.23 -14.46
CA GLU A 60 -24.07 11.49 -15.88
C GLU A 60 -24.61 10.28 -16.64
N ALA A 61 -24.09 9.08 -16.34
CA ALA A 61 -24.59 7.84 -16.91
C ALA A 61 -26.07 7.62 -16.54
N GLN A 62 -26.42 7.83 -15.27
CA GLN A 62 -27.80 7.73 -14.80
C GLN A 62 -28.71 8.76 -15.50
N ARG A 63 -28.26 10.02 -15.63
CA ARG A 63 -28.98 11.09 -16.33
C ARG A 63 -29.24 10.75 -17.80
N ARG A 64 -28.28 10.08 -18.45
CA ARG A 64 -28.40 9.63 -19.85
C ARG A 64 -29.17 8.34 -20.03
N GLY A 65 -29.61 7.69 -18.94
CA GLY A 65 -30.28 6.40 -18.98
C GLY A 65 -29.37 5.26 -19.45
N TRP A 66 -28.05 5.38 -19.26
CA TRP A 66 -27.11 4.30 -19.58
C TRP A 66 -27.20 3.21 -18.51
N THR A 67 -27.85 2.10 -18.85
CA THR A 67 -28.05 0.97 -17.92
C THR A 67 -27.56 -0.36 -18.48
N GLU A 68 -27.33 -0.45 -19.79
CA GLU A 68 -27.11 -1.72 -20.48
C GLU A 68 -25.65 -1.92 -20.92
N ALA A 69 -25.29 -3.17 -21.23
CA ALA A 69 -23.95 -3.53 -21.70
C ALA A 69 -23.54 -2.78 -22.99
N GLN A 70 -24.51 -2.39 -23.82
CA GLN A 70 -24.27 -1.61 -25.04
C GLN A 70 -23.81 -0.17 -24.74
N ASP A 71 -24.25 0.41 -23.61
CA ASP A 71 -23.89 1.77 -23.20
C ASP A 71 -22.48 1.86 -22.62
N LEU A 72 -21.94 0.71 -22.19
CA LEU A 72 -20.61 0.60 -21.57
C LEU A 72 -19.51 1.19 -22.46
N ARG A 73 -19.62 1.09 -23.79
CA ARG A 73 -18.65 1.69 -24.71
C ARG A 73 -18.71 3.22 -24.67
N HIS A 74 -19.91 3.79 -24.67
CA HIS A 74 -20.12 5.24 -24.61
C HIS A 74 -19.62 5.80 -23.28
N PHE A 75 -19.98 5.14 -22.18
CA PHE A 75 -19.52 5.51 -20.85
C PHE A 75 -17.99 5.46 -20.72
N ARG A 76 -17.35 4.35 -21.14
CA ARG A 76 -15.89 4.23 -21.14
C ARG A 76 -15.22 5.32 -21.99
N GLY A 77 -15.80 5.67 -23.13
CA GLY A 77 -15.32 6.78 -23.96
C GLY A 77 -15.33 8.11 -23.21
N LEU A 78 -16.42 8.42 -22.51
CA LEU A 78 -16.55 9.64 -21.70
C LEU A 78 -15.58 9.65 -20.52
N VAL A 79 -15.50 8.56 -19.75
CA VAL A 79 -14.55 8.39 -18.64
C VAL A 79 -13.13 8.70 -19.10
N ARG A 80 -12.71 8.08 -20.21
CA ARG A 80 -11.33 8.25 -20.72
C ARG A 80 -11.02 9.69 -21.10
N ARG A 81 -11.94 10.39 -21.75
CA ARG A 81 -11.75 11.80 -22.11
C ARG A 81 -11.74 12.71 -20.88
N ALA A 82 -12.62 12.44 -19.91
CA ALA A 82 -12.66 13.19 -18.65
C ALA A 82 -11.38 13.01 -17.81
N GLU A 83 -10.85 11.78 -17.72
CA GLU A 83 -9.57 11.51 -17.07
C GLU A 83 -8.39 12.22 -17.77
N VAL A 84 -8.42 12.32 -19.11
CA VAL A 84 -7.43 13.09 -19.89
C VAL A 84 -7.51 14.58 -19.60
N VAL A 85 -8.71 15.18 -19.57
CA VAL A 85 -8.88 16.61 -19.24
C VAL A 85 -8.32 16.90 -17.85
N LEU A 86 -8.76 16.16 -16.82
CA LEU A 86 -8.29 16.33 -15.45
C LEU A 86 -6.78 16.12 -15.33
N GLY A 87 -6.25 15.09 -15.99
CA GLY A 87 -4.84 14.74 -15.98
C GLY A 87 -3.98 15.79 -16.70
N ALA A 88 -4.36 16.25 -17.88
CA ALA A 88 -3.62 17.22 -18.68
C ALA A 88 -3.51 18.57 -17.97
N VAL A 89 -4.61 19.06 -17.40
CA VAL A 89 -4.62 20.27 -16.56
C VAL A 89 -3.65 20.13 -15.39
N SER A 90 -3.65 18.97 -14.73
CA SER A 90 -2.79 18.72 -13.57
C SER A 90 -1.31 18.63 -13.93
N VAL A 91 -0.99 18.03 -15.07
CA VAL A 91 0.38 17.98 -15.61
C VAL A 91 0.87 19.37 -16.00
N ALA A 92 0.02 20.18 -16.66
CA ALA A 92 0.37 21.55 -17.02
C ALA A 92 0.63 22.40 -15.77
N HIS A 93 -0.20 22.27 -14.73
CA HIS A 93 -0.04 22.99 -13.47
C HIS A 93 1.21 22.55 -12.68
N ASP A 94 1.56 21.26 -12.64
CA ASP A 94 2.81 20.80 -12.03
C ASP A 94 4.06 21.43 -12.68
N GLY A 95 3.98 21.73 -13.99
CA GLY A 95 5.04 22.39 -14.74
C GLY A 95 5.27 23.86 -14.38
N GLU A 96 4.36 24.51 -13.64
CA GLU A 96 4.45 25.94 -13.28
C GLU A 96 5.16 26.21 -11.95
N GLY A 97 5.33 25.19 -11.09
CA GLY A 97 6.04 25.34 -9.82
C GLY A 97 5.46 24.57 -8.64
N GLY A 98 6.04 24.79 -7.45
CA GLY A 98 5.92 23.90 -6.29
C GLY A 98 4.56 23.82 -5.58
N GLU A 99 3.62 24.74 -5.82
CA GLU A 99 2.32 24.76 -5.12
C GLU A 99 1.49 23.49 -5.41
N HIS A 100 1.51 23.01 -6.66
CA HIS A 100 0.83 21.78 -7.05
C HIS A 100 1.28 20.60 -6.18
N ARG A 101 2.59 20.37 -6.04
CA ARG A 101 3.13 19.22 -5.28
C ARG A 101 2.90 19.33 -3.78
N VAL A 102 2.81 20.55 -3.25
CA VAL A 102 2.44 20.79 -1.85
C VAL A 102 0.99 20.38 -1.59
N ARG A 103 0.09 20.49 -2.57
CA ARG A 103 -1.33 20.19 -2.41
C ARG A 103 -1.72 18.79 -2.89
N ALA A 104 -1.30 18.39 -4.09
CA ALA A 104 -1.60 17.08 -4.69
C ALA A 104 -0.69 15.96 -4.18
N GLY A 105 0.47 16.29 -3.60
CA GLY A 105 1.51 15.33 -3.24
C GLY A 105 2.55 15.14 -4.36
N SER A 106 3.53 14.26 -4.12
CA SER A 106 4.66 14.03 -5.03
C SER A 106 4.39 12.99 -6.12
N ILE A 107 3.28 12.25 -6.02
CA ILE A 107 2.93 11.21 -6.99
C ILE A 107 2.18 11.87 -8.15
N GLY A 108 2.69 11.73 -9.36
CA GLY A 108 2.04 12.25 -10.56
C GLY A 108 0.63 11.69 -10.78
N VAL A 109 -0.18 12.41 -11.54
CA VAL A 109 -1.53 11.95 -11.92
C VAL A 109 -1.48 10.69 -12.79
N HIS A 110 -2.60 10.00 -12.87
CA HIS A 110 -2.72 8.85 -13.75
C HIS A 110 -2.50 9.24 -15.22
N GLY A 111 -1.72 8.44 -15.95
CA GLY A 111 -1.31 8.74 -17.32
C GLY A 111 -0.21 9.81 -17.46
N VAL A 112 0.42 10.27 -16.36
CA VAL A 112 1.41 11.38 -16.37
C VAL A 112 2.51 11.23 -17.42
N ASN A 113 3.01 10.02 -17.69
CA ASN A 113 4.08 9.81 -18.68
C ASN A 113 3.62 10.10 -20.12
N THR A 114 2.39 9.72 -20.45
CA THR A 114 1.80 10.01 -21.77
C THR A 114 1.40 11.47 -21.83
N LEU A 115 0.65 11.95 -20.83
CA LEU A 115 0.16 13.33 -20.78
C LEU A 115 1.30 14.36 -20.75
N GLY A 116 2.35 14.12 -19.96
CA GLY A 116 3.53 14.97 -19.89
C GLY A 116 4.29 15.07 -21.21
N ARG A 117 4.29 14.00 -22.02
CA ARG A 117 4.84 14.03 -23.37
C ARG A 117 4.01 14.92 -24.28
N GLU A 118 2.69 14.77 -24.28
CA GLU A 118 1.80 15.57 -25.12
C GLU A 118 1.88 17.07 -24.75
N VAL A 119 1.74 17.38 -23.46
CA VAL A 119 1.83 18.74 -22.92
C VAL A 119 3.21 19.36 -23.20
N GLY A 120 4.30 18.64 -22.91
CA GLY A 120 5.66 19.18 -23.00
C GLY A 120 6.23 19.23 -24.42
N ARG A 121 5.88 18.29 -25.31
CA ARG A 121 6.48 18.18 -26.65
C ARG A 121 5.65 18.85 -27.74
N LEU A 122 4.33 18.73 -27.67
CA LEU A 122 3.43 19.22 -28.73
C LEU A 122 2.82 20.58 -28.39
N GLY A 123 2.85 20.96 -27.11
CA GLY A 123 2.26 22.20 -26.62
C GLY A 123 0.72 22.23 -26.71
N ASN A 124 0.12 21.10 -27.12
CA ASN A 124 -1.31 20.88 -27.22
C ASN A 124 -1.67 19.44 -26.84
N VAL A 125 -2.94 19.22 -26.47
CA VAL A 125 -3.50 17.92 -26.09
C VAL A 125 -4.82 17.75 -26.83
N ASP A 126 -4.87 16.87 -27.81
CA ASP A 126 -6.12 16.40 -28.40
C ASP A 126 -6.79 15.41 -27.45
N VAL A 127 -7.88 15.84 -26.79
CA VAL A 127 -8.56 15.05 -25.77
C VAL A 127 -9.06 13.72 -26.32
N GLY A 128 -9.59 13.70 -27.55
CA GLY A 128 -10.13 12.50 -28.18
C GLY A 128 -9.04 11.49 -28.54
N GLN A 129 -7.95 11.95 -29.15
CA GLN A 129 -6.81 11.12 -29.55
C GLN A 129 -6.07 10.57 -28.32
N VAL A 130 -5.75 11.42 -27.35
CA VAL A 130 -4.99 11.04 -26.16
C VAL A 130 -5.80 10.09 -25.28
N ALA A 131 -7.13 10.25 -25.24
CA ALA A 131 -8.01 9.27 -24.59
C ALA A 131 -7.84 7.86 -25.16
N GLY A 132 -7.38 7.67 -26.40
CA GLY A 132 -7.05 6.37 -26.97
C GLY A 132 -5.77 5.73 -26.42
N ALA A 133 -4.82 6.54 -25.91
CA ALA A 133 -3.43 6.10 -25.66
C ALA A 133 -2.94 6.25 -24.21
N TYR A 134 -3.57 7.08 -23.38
CA TYR A 134 -3.06 7.36 -22.01
C TYR A 134 -3.12 6.15 -21.06
N SER A 135 -4.00 5.18 -21.31
CA SER A 135 -4.16 3.95 -20.52
C SER A 135 -4.47 2.74 -21.41
N GLY A 136 -3.80 1.61 -21.15
CA GLY A 136 -4.06 0.32 -21.81
C GLY A 136 -5.29 -0.42 -21.29
N VAL A 137 -5.92 0.06 -20.21
CA VAL A 137 -7.14 -0.55 -19.64
C VAL A 137 -8.37 0.06 -20.31
N PRO A 138 -9.33 -0.73 -20.84
CA PRO A 138 -10.48 -0.18 -21.58
C PRO A 138 -11.31 0.87 -20.83
N GLY A 139 -11.41 0.75 -19.50
CA GLY A 139 -12.13 1.71 -18.65
C GLY A 139 -11.31 2.88 -18.14
N GLY A 140 -10.08 3.08 -18.64
CA GLY A 140 -9.18 4.06 -18.03
C GLY A 140 -8.74 3.59 -16.65
N TYR A 141 -8.72 4.51 -15.68
CA TYR A 141 -8.39 4.20 -14.30
C TYR A 141 -9.61 3.91 -13.42
N LEU A 142 -10.85 4.12 -13.90
CA LEU A 142 -12.08 3.75 -13.19
C LEU A 142 -12.04 2.35 -12.52
N PRO A 143 -11.61 1.24 -13.18
CA PRO A 143 -11.57 -0.07 -12.52
C PRO A 143 -10.63 -0.13 -11.30
N THR A 144 -9.66 0.78 -11.22
CA THR A 144 -8.72 0.88 -10.09
C THR A 144 -9.36 1.55 -8.88
N TYR A 145 -10.33 2.46 -9.12
CA TYR A 145 -11.05 3.21 -8.09
C TYR A 145 -12.39 2.58 -7.71
N GLY A 146 -13.04 1.79 -8.57
CA GLY A 146 -14.40 1.30 -8.33
C GLY A 146 -14.60 0.57 -7.00
N GLY A 147 -13.63 -0.23 -6.54
CA GLY A 147 -13.70 -0.86 -5.22
C GLY A 147 -13.64 0.13 -4.05
N ILE A 148 -12.89 1.22 -4.21
CA ILE A 148 -12.82 2.31 -3.23
C ILE A 148 -14.14 3.08 -3.21
N GLU A 149 -14.63 3.47 -4.38
CA GLU A 149 -15.87 4.22 -4.51
C GLU A 149 -17.06 3.47 -3.92
N ALA A 150 -17.12 2.15 -4.13
CA ALA A 150 -18.09 1.27 -3.50
C ALA A 150 -18.01 1.28 -1.97
N VAL A 151 -16.79 1.18 -1.43
CA VAL A 151 -16.55 1.24 0.02
C VAL A 151 -16.94 2.61 0.60
N LEU A 152 -16.68 3.69 -0.13
CA LEU A 152 -17.01 5.06 0.28
C LEU A 152 -18.49 5.43 0.01
N GLY A 153 -19.25 4.57 -0.67
CA GLY A 153 -20.63 4.85 -1.06
C GLY A 153 -20.75 5.95 -2.12
N LEU A 154 -19.70 6.24 -2.87
CA LEU A 154 -19.71 7.21 -3.98
C LEU A 154 -20.30 6.59 -5.25
N THR A 155 -20.02 5.31 -5.50
CA THR A 155 -20.63 4.51 -6.57
C THR A 155 -20.91 3.10 -6.06
N ASP A 156 -21.47 2.23 -6.90
CA ASP A 156 -21.59 0.78 -6.61
C ASP A 156 -20.37 -0.05 -7.10
N GLY A 157 -19.35 0.60 -7.66
CA GLY A 157 -18.13 -0.04 -8.16
C GLY A 157 -18.28 -0.90 -9.43
N ARG A 158 -19.45 -0.90 -10.07
CA ARG A 158 -19.67 -1.68 -11.31
C ARG A 158 -18.96 -1.04 -12.51
N PRO A 159 -18.69 -1.80 -13.59
CA PRO A 159 -18.09 -1.25 -14.82
C PRO A 159 -18.90 -0.11 -15.45
N LEU A 160 -20.21 -0.13 -15.30
CA LEU A 160 -21.13 0.97 -15.53
C LEU A 160 -21.77 1.30 -14.17
N PRO A 161 -21.18 2.25 -13.42
CA PRO A 161 -21.54 2.48 -12.03
C PRO A 161 -22.85 3.27 -11.91
N THR A 162 -23.59 3.00 -10.83
CA THR A 162 -24.66 3.91 -10.37
C THR A 162 -24.16 4.78 -9.22
N PRO A 163 -24.65 6.03 -9.08
CA PRO A 163 -24.31 6.88 -7.95
C PRO A 163 -24.70 6.22 -6.62
N GLY A 164 -23.79 6.24 -5.66
CA GLY A 164 -24.05 5.73 -4.31
C GLY A 164 -24.64 6.80 -3.38
N PRO A 165 -25.01 6.43 -2.14
CA PRO A 165 -25.67 7.32 -1.18
C PRO A 165 -24.80 8.51 -0.73
N ALA A 166 -23.48 8.43 -0.87
CA ALA A 166 -22.56 9.52 -0.54
C ALA A 166 -22.27 10.45 -1.73
N ALA A 167 -22.79 10.16 -2.93
CA ALA A 167 -22.61 11.00 -4.10
C ALA A 167 -23.61 12.16 -4.10
N ASP A 168 -23.16 13.32 -3.66
CA ASP A 168 -23.94 14.55 -3.65
C ASP A 168 -23.91 15.23 -5.03
N ILE A 169 -25.06 15.24 -5.72
CA ILE A 169 -25.18 15.74 -7.09
C ILE A 169 -24.78 17.23 -7.18
N GLU A 170 -25.20 18.05 -6.22
CA GLU A 170 -24.92 19.49 -6.24
C GLU A 170 -23.43 19.76 -6.05
N GLN A 171 -22.78 19.07 -5.11
CA GLN A 171 -21.34 19.23 -4.87
C GLN A 171 -20.50 18.68 -6.02
N LEU A 172 -20.92 17.58 -6.64
CA LEU A 172 -20.21 16.98 -7.76
C LEU A 172 -20.40 17.76 -9.08
N SER A 173 -21.37 18.68 -9.17
CA SER A 173 -21.50 19.60 -10.31
C SER A 173 -20.29 20.53 -10.51
N ALA A 174 -19.42 20.67 -9.49
CA ALA A 174 -18.14 21.36 -9.59
C ALA A 174 -17.19 20.76 -10.66
N LEU A 175 -17.50 19.58 -11.20
CA LEU A 175 -16.76 18.92 -12.28
C LEU A 175 -17.48 18.96 -13.63
N ASP A 176 -18.59 19.70 -13.77
CA ASP A 176 -19.35 19.78 -15.03
C ASP A 176 -18.50 20.27 -16.21
N GLU A 177 -17.61 21.24 -15.98
CA GLU A 177 -16.71 21.73 -17.04
C GLU A 177 -15.74 20.64 -17.56
N VAL A 178 -15.34 19.69 -16.69
CA VAL A 178 -14.54 18.52 -17.13
C VAL A 178 -15.35 17.65 -18.08
N LEU A 179 -16.64 17.45 -17.78
CA LEU A 179 -17.54 16.66 -18.63
C LEU A 179 -17.81 17.39 -19.95
N ASP A 180 -18.06 18.69 -19.93
CA ASP A 180 -18.29 19.50 -21.13
C ASP A 180 -17.07 19.48 -22.09
N LEU A 181 -15.86 19.55 -21.53
CA LEU A 181 -14.62 19.40 -22.30
C LEU A 181 -14.46 17.96 -22.81
N ALA A 182 -14.77 16.96 -21.97
CA ALA A 182 -14.69 15.56 -22.36
C ALA A 182 -15.68 15.24 -23.49
N GLU A 183 -16.85 15.86 -23.53
CA GLU A 183 -17.86 15.64 -24.57
C GLU A 183 -17.48 16.26 -25.90
N ARG A 184 -17.01 17.51 -25.87
CA ARG A 184 -16.55 18.22 -27.07
C ARG A 184 -15.24 17.67 -27.62
N ALA A 185 -14.44 17.03 -26.76
CA ALA A 185 -13.13 16.48 -27.08
C ALA A 185 -12.20 17.45 -27.84
N PRO A 186 -12.01 18.70 -27.34
CA PRO A 186 -11.23 19.69 -28.05
C PRO A 186 -9.73 19.36 -28.06
N THR A 187 -8.99 20.03 -28.93
CA THR A 187 -7.54 20.18 -28.79
C THR A 187 -7.27 21.36 -27.86
N LEU A 188 -6.65 21.11 -26.71
CA LEU A 188 -6.33 22.12 -25.70
C LEU A 188 -4.86 22.53 -25.83
N SER A 189 -4.59 23.82 -26.05
CA SER A 189 -3.23 24.36 -25.99
C SER A 189 -2.73 24.42 -24.53
N THR A 190 -1.44 24.63 -24.35
CA THR A 190 -0.87 24.86 -23.01
C THR A 190 -1.50 26.08 -22.34
N ALA A 191 -1.85 27.13 -23.09
CA ALA A 191 -2.52 28.30 -22.54
C ALA A 191 -3.93 27.96 -22.04
N ASP A 192 -4.67 27.13 -22.77
CA ASP A 192 -6.00 26.65 -22.34
C ASP A 192 -5.89 25.83 -21.06
N LEU A 193 -4.93 24.89 -20.99
CA LEU A 193 -4.72 24.06 -19.80
C LEU A 193 -4.38 24.89 -18.55
N ARG A 194 -3.63 25.99 -18.71
CA ARG A 194 -3.34 26.93 -17.62
C ARG A 194 -4.57 27.73 -17.18
N ALA A 195 -5.38 28.17 -18.15
CA ALA A 195 -6.64 28.85 -17.85
C ALA A 195 -7.62 27.95 -17.09
N LEU A 196 -7.53 26.63 -17.30
CA LEU A 196 -8.34 25.60 -16.64
C LEU A 196 -7.77 25.10 -15.30
N ARG A 197 -6.79 25.78 -14.70
CA ARG A 197 -6.09 25.31 -13.47
C ARG A 197 -7.00 24.98 -12.29
N HIS A 198 -8.19 25.58 -12.21
CA HIS A 198 -9.19 25.28 -11.17
C HIS A 198 -9.73 23.84 -11.24
N LEU A 199 -9.61 23.19 -12.40
CA LEU A 199 -9.95 21.78 -12.60
C LEU A 199 -8.86 20.83 -12.10
N CYS A 200 -7.66 21.31 -11.79
CA CYS A 200 -6.53 20.48 -11.35
C CYS A 200 -6.87 19.61 -10.13
N VAL A 201 -6.29 18.40 -10.03
CA VAL A 201 -6.48 17.51 -8.86
C VAL A 201 -6.12 18.18 -7.52
N CYS A 202 -5.20 19.14 -7.52
CA CYS A 202 -4.79 19.86 -6.30
C CYS A 202 -5.87 20.81 -5.76
N GLY A 203 -6.85 21.18 -6.60
CA GLY A 203 -7.94 22.10 -6.26
C GLY A 203 -9.00 21.48 -5.36
N ILE A 204 -9.05 20.14 -5.25
CA ILE A 204 -10.14 19.42 -4.59
C ILE A 204 -10.44 19.93 -3.18
N GLY A 205 -9.42 20.23 -2.37
CA GLY A 205 -9.64 20.68 -1.00
C GLY A 205 -10.50 21.93 -0.89
N ASP A 206 -10.41 22.85 -1.86
CA ASP A 206 -11.13 24.13 -1.90
C ASP A 206 -12.47 24.05 -2.63
N ALA A 207 -12.72 22.94 -3.33
CA ALA A 207 -13.84 22.81 -4.24
C ALA A 207 -15.00 22.00 -3.61
N PRO A 208 -16.26 22.24 -4.02
CA PRO A 208 -17.42 21.51 -3.50
C PRO A 208 -17.29 19.98 -3.65
N ASP A 209 -16.68 19.50 -4.73
CA ASP A 209 -16.44 18.07 -4.95
C ASP A 209 -15.54 17.45 -3.87
N GLY A 210 -14.63 18.24 -3.29
CA GLY A 210 -13.84 17.81 -2.13
C GLY A 210 -14.65 17.69 -0.84
N GLN A 211 -15.66 18.53 -0.64
CA GLN A 211 -16.59 18.37 0.48
C GLN A 211 -17.39 17.07 0.36
N CYS A 212 -17.79 16.69 -0.85
CA CYS A 212 -18.49 15.42 -1.11
C CYS A 212 -17.61 14.23 -0.71
N VAL A 213 -16.37 14.19 -1.21
CA VAL A 213 -15.42 13.11 -0.91
C VAL A 213 -15.04 13.10 0.58
N ARG A 214 -14.86 14.27 1.20
CA ARG A 214 -14.54 14.37 2.63
C ARG A 214 -15.68 13.83 3.51
N ARG A 215 -16.95 14.11 3.17
CA ARG A 215 -18.12 13.53 3.86
C ARG A 215 -18.24 12.02 3.65
N ALA A 216 -17.88 11.51 2.48
CA ALA A 216 -17.85 10.06 2.21
C ALA A 216 -16.83 9.33 3.10
N TYR A 217 -15.66 9.94 3.33
CA TYR A 217 -14.65 9.43 4.26
C TYR A 217 -15.01 9.65 5.73
N PHE A 218 -15.49 10.83 6.13
CA PHE A 218 -15.49 11.22 7.55
C PHE A 218 -16.86 11.62 8.11
N GLY A 219 -17.87 11.91 7.28
CA GLY A 219 -19.14 12.46 7.77
C GLY A 219 -20.13 11.39 8.26
N GLY A 220 -20.31 10.33 7.48
CA GLY A 220 -21.33 9.30 7.76
C GLY A 220 -22.04 8.75 6.53
N GLY A 221 -21.62 9.11 5.32
CA GLY A 221 -22.18 8.59 4.06
C GLY A 221 -21.75 7.16 3.71
N SER A 222 -20.72 6.64 4.39
CA SER A 222 -20.23 5.27 4.24
C SER A 222 -20.32 4.51 5.57
N GLY A 223 -20.51 3.19 5.50
CA GLY A 223 -20.47 2.30 6.68
C GLY A 223 -19.11 2.29 7.40
N TYR A 224 -18.09 2.89 6.81
CA TYR A 224 -16.72 2.93 7.34
C TYR A 224 -16.28 4.32 7.82
N ALA A 225 -17.15 5.33 7.75
CA ALA A 225 -16.78 6.70 8.08
C ALA A 225 -16.23 6.86 9.49
N ARG A 226 -16.77 6.09 10.45
CA ARG A 226 -16.25 6.03 11.83
C ARG A 226 -14.80 5.55 11.88
N THR A 227 -14.50 4.42 11.24
CA THR A 227 -13.14 3.86 11.17
C THR A 227 -12.15 4.84 10.52
N HIS A 228 -12.57 5.52 9.45
CA HIS A 228 -11.77 6.56 8.81
C HIS A 228 -11.50 7.74 9.71
N ARG A 229 -12.51 8.25 10.44
CA ARG A 229 -12.32 9.33 11.42
C ARG A 229 -11.31 8.94 12.50
N LEU A 230 -11.45 7.76 13.09
CA LEU A 230 -10.54 7.30 14.14
C LEU A 230 -9.09 7.18 13.63
N SER A 231 -8.89 6.57 12.45
CA SER A 231 -7.55 6.49 11.82
C SER A 231 -7.00 7.85 11.44
N ALA A 232 -7.84 8.76 10.95
CA ALA A 232 -7.46 10.12 10.62
C ALA A 232 -7.04 10.91 11.86
N SER A 233 -7.77 10.79 12.97
CA SER A 233 -7.47 11.47 14.23
C SER A 233 -6.16 11.02 14.86
N LEU A 234 -5.91 9.71 14.88
CA LEU A 234 -4.60 9.20 15.29
C LEU A 234 -3.47 9.73 14.41
N LEU A 235 -3.67 9.77 13.09
CA LEU A 235 -2.65 10.23 12.16
C LEU A 235 -2.41 11.75 12.25
N VAL A 236 -3.47 12.55 12.47
CA VAL A 236 -3.34 13.99 12.77
C VAL A 236 -2.57 14.19 14.07
N GLY A 237 -2.91 13.44 15.14
CA GLY A 237 -2.16 13.49 16.40
C GLY A 237 -0.70 13.09 16.24
N ALA A 238 -0.42 12.05 15.45
CA ALA A 238 0.93 11.56 15.20
C ALA A 238 1.80 12.54 14.39
N LEU A 239 1.20 13.34 13.50
CA LEU A 239 1.92 14.21 12.58
C LEU A 239 1.94 15.67 13.01
N ALA A 240 0.87 16.24 13.57
CA ALA A 240 0.78 17.67 13.84
C ALA A 240 1.94 18.16 14.73
N GLY A 241 2.65 19.20 14.26
CA GLY A 241 3.83 19.76 14.91
C GLY A 241 5.14 19.00 14.67
N GLN A 242 5.12 17.88 13.95
CA GLN A 242 6.33 17.13 13.62
C GLN A 242 7.02 17.68 12.37
N GLN A 243 8.35 17.72 12.39
CA GLN A 243 9.12 17.92 11.15
C GLN A 243 8.83 16.78 10.16
N ALA A 244 8.77 17.09 8.88
CA ALA A 244 8.50 16.15 7.81
C ALA A 244 9.64 15.13 7.74
N GLY A 245 9.35 13.95 8.25
CA GLY A 245 10.26 12.82 8.21
C GLY A 245 10.12 11.97 6.95
N PRO A 246 11.03 11.02 6.74
CA PRO A 246 11.06 10.17 5.55
C PRO A 246 9.93 9.11 5.51
N SER A 247 9.23 8.86 6.63
CA SER A 247 8.28 7.76 6.76
C SER A 247 7.06 8.13 7.61
N ILE A 248 5.88 8.10 7.00
CA ILE A 248 4.60 8.27 7.70
C ILE A 248 4.35 7.09 8.65
N ASP A 249 4.64 5.88 8.21
CA ASP A 249 4.48 4.66 9.00
C ASP A 249 5.24 4.77 10.33
N THR A 250 6.44 5.38 10.32
CA THR A 250 7.24 5.58 11.54
C THR A 250 6.62 6.59 12.52
N PHE A 251 5.95 7.65 12.03
CA PHE A 251 5.23 8.57 12.92
C PHE A 251 4.05 7.87 13.60
N MET A 252 3.25 7.14 12.82
CA MET A 252 2.12 6.39 13.34
C MET A 252 2.55 5.30 14.32
N ASP A 253 3.65 4.60 14.02
CA ASP A 253 4.27 3.58 14.86
C ASP A 253 4.75 4.14 16.20
N ARG A 254 5.49 5.25 16.20
CA ARG A 254 5.88 5.94 17.44
C ARG A 254 4.67 6.37 18.26
N TRP A 255 3.61 6.82 17.60
CA TRP A 255 2.40 7.28 18.27
C TRP A 255 1.60 6.14 18.90
N CYS A 256 1.34 5.06 18.16
CA CYS A 256 0.45 3.99 18.61
C CYS A 256 1.17 2.91 19.44
N CYS A 257 2.43 2.62 19.13
CA CYS A 257 3.17 1.52 19.74
C CYS A 257 3.95 1.95 20.98
N PHE A 258 4.59 3.12 20.93
CA PHE A 258 5.68 3.46 21.86
C PHE A 258 5.47 4.79 22.59
N ARG A 259 4.30 5.43 22.47
CA ARG A 259 4.02 6.70 23.14
C ARG A 259 3.71 6.48 24.62
N PRO A 260 4.53 7.04 25.54
CA PRO A 260 4.21 6.99 26.97
C PRO A 260 2.91 7.72 27.28
N GLY A 261 2.10 7.18 28.20
CA GLY A 261 0.84 7.80 28.61
C GLY A 261 -0.22 7.87 27.50
N MET A 262 -0.12 7.06 26.43
CA MET A 262 -1.10 7.09 25.32
C MET A 262 -2.56 6.95 25.79
N ARG A 263 -2.79 6.17 26.86
CA ARG A 263 -4.11 6.00 27.46
C ARG A 263 -4.69 7.30 28.01
N ASP A 264 -3.87 8.16 28.58
CA ASP A 264 -4.32 9.41 29.20
C ASP A 264 -4.57 10.53 28.17
N LEU A 265 -4.13 10.31 26.93
CA LEU A 265 -4.22 11.27 25.83
C LEU A 265 -5.40 11.05 24.90
N LEU A 266 -6.05 9.88 24.98
CA LEU A 266 -7.09 9.45 24.06
C LEU A 266 -8.33 9.05 24.85
N ASP A 267 -9.51 9.34 24.31
CA ASP A 267 -10.75 8.74 24.81
C ASP A 267 -10.76 7.21 24.61
N ASP A 268 -11.74 6.53 25.20
CA ASP A 268 -11.84 5.06 25.18
C ASP A 268 -11.90 4.46 23.78
N GLU A 269 -12.62 5.11 22.88
CA GLU A 269 -12.83 4.64 21.52
C GLU A 269 -11.54 4.78 20.69
N LEU A 270 -10.96 5.97 20.72
CA LEU A 270 -9.74 6.29 20.00
C LEU A 270 -8.54 5.51 20.55
N TYR A 271 -8.49 5.30 21.88
CA TYR A 271 -7.50 4.43 22.51
C TYR A 271 -7.63 2.98 22.01
N THR A 272 -8.83 2.41 22.00
CA THR A 272 -9.07 1.05 21.50
C THR A 272 -8.66 0.93 20.03
N HIS A 273 -8.95 1.94 19.21
CA HIS A 273 -8.52 1.97 17.81
C HIS A 273 -7.00 2.09 17.65
N ALA A 274 -6.33 2.84 18.54
CA ALA A 274 -4.87 2.91 18.58
C ALA A 274 -4.24 1.55 18.94
N LEU A 275 -4.88 0.75 19.79
CA LEU A 275 -4.44 -0.63 20.09
C LEU A 275 -4.53 -1.56 18.87
N LEU A 276 -5.56 -1.40 18.03
CA LEU A 276 -5.66 -2.14 16.76
C LEU A 276 -4.53 -1.74 15.80
N TRP A 277 -4.25 -0.44 15.69
CA TRP A 277 -3.10 0.07 14.93
C TRP A 277 -1.77 -0.48 15.48
N ARG A 278 -1.57 -0.48 16.79
CA ARG A 278 -0.37 -1.03 17.44
C ARG A 278 -0.13 -2.47 17.02
N GLY A 279 -1.15 -3.33 17.09
CA GLY A 279 -1.02 -4.72 16.65
C GLY A 279 -0.63 -4.83 15.18
N GLY A 280 -1.30 -4.08 14.29
CA GLY A 280 -1.00 -4.08 12.86
C GLY A 280 0.39 -3.53 12.50
N LEU A 281 0.87 -2.50 13.21
CA LEU A 281 2.19 -1.87 13.00
C LEU A 281 3.32 -2.79 13.47
N LEU A 282 3.20 -3.37 14.66
CA LEU A 282 4.15 -4.39 15.15
C LEU A 282 4.14 -5.63 14.25
N ARG A 283 2.97 -6.03 13.75
CA ARG A 283 2.86 -7.14 12.80
C ARG A 283 3.60 -6.82 11.50
N ASN A 284 3.58 -5.56 11.05
CA ASN A 284 4.31 -5.13 9.86
C ASN A 284 5.84 -5.24 10.04
N TRP A 285 6.38 -4.90 11.21
CA TRP A 285 7.80 -5.14 11.54
C TRP A 285 8.17 -6.62 11.43
N PHE A 286 7.33 -7.48 11.99
CA PHE A 286 7.54 -8.92 11.96
C PHE A 286 7.45 -9.51 10.53
N VAL A 287 6.45 -9.10 9.76
CA VAL A 287 6.31 -9.50 8.34
C VAL A 287 7.47 -8.95 7.50
N TRP A 288 7.96 -7.75 7.80
CA TRP A 288 9.12 -7.19 7.13
C TRP A 288 10.38 -8.04 7.38
N ALA A 289 10.59 -8.53 8.60
CA ALA A 289 11.69 -9.44 8.92
C ALA A 289 11.67 -10.70 8.02
N TRP A 290 10.49 -11.31 7.83
CA TRP A 290 10.36 -12.46 6.90
C TRP A 290 10.70 -12.11 5.45
N ARG A 291 10.29 -10.93 4.97
CA ARG A 291 10.63 -10.47 3.62
C ARG A 291 12.12 -10.22 3.46
N LEU A 292 12.77 -9.67 4.48
CA LEU A 292 14.22 -9.47 4.51
C LEU A 292 14.96 -10.81 4.48
N ILE A 293 14.53 -11.77 5.32
CA ILE A 293 15.09 -13.13 5.38
C ILE A 293 14.97 -13.82 4.02
N TRP A 294 13.77 -13.84 3.43
CA TRP A 294 13.56 -14.45 2.12
C TRP A 294 14.45 -13.81 1.05
N ALA A 295 14.43 -12.48 0.95
CA ALA A 295 15.22 -11.76 -0.05
C ALA A 295 16.73 -12.03 0.09
N ARG A 296 17.23 -12.13 1.33
CA ARG A 296 18.63 -12.46 1.61
C ARG A 296 18.94 -13.92 1.28
N LEU A 297 18.09 -14.86 1.68
CA LEU A 297 18.23 -16.29 1.45
C LEU A 297 18.32 -16.64 -0.04
N VAL A 298 17.46 -16.06 -0.87
CA VAL A 298 17.46 -16.38 -2.31
C VAL A 298 18.43 -15.55 -3.15
N SER A 299 19.03 -14.50 -2.59
CA SER A 299 19.95 -13.61 -3.33
C SER A 299 21.12 -14.32 -4.03
N PRO A 300 21.76 -15.37 -3.47
CA PRO A 300 22.82 -16.10 -4.16
C PRO A 300 22.32 -16.78 -5.46
N LEU A 301 21.04 -17.11 -5.52
CA LEU A 301 20.40 -17.77 -6.67
C LEU A 301 20.12 -16.81 -7.84
N THR A 302 20.51 -15.53 -7.75
CA THR A 302 20.54 -14.62 -8.92
C THR A 302 21.40 -15.23 -10.04
N ASN A 303 22.46 -15.95 -9.66
CA ASN A 303 23.17 -16.87 -10.54
C ASN A 303 22.61 -18.29 -10.33
N THR A 304 22.63 -19.14 -11.35
CA THR A 304 22.13 -20.51 -11.23
C THR A 304 22.92 -21.30 -10.17
N GLY A 305 22.27 -21.76 -9.10
CA GLY A 305 22.89 -22.39 -7.91
C GLY A 305 22.06 -23.54 -7.34
N THR A 306 22.51 -24.15 -6.24
CA THR A 306 21.72 -25.13 -5.48
C THR A 306 21.12 -24.52 -4.21
N LEU A 307 20.11 -25.17 -3.62
CA LEU A 307 19.52 -24.70 -2.37
C LEU A 307 20.52 -24.79 -1.23
N GLU A 308 21.35 -25.84 -1.22
CA GLU A 308 22.39 -26.07 -0.23
C GLU A 308 23.42 -24.93 -0.25
N GLU A 309 23.86 -24.50 -1.45
CA GLU A 309 24.76 -23.36 -1.61
C GLU A 309 24.13 -22.06 -1.06
N ALA A 310 22.84 -21.83 -1.34
CA ALA A 310 22.13 -20.66 -0.85
C ALA A 310 21.97 -20.66 0.68
N ILE A 311 21.60 -21.81 1.26
CA ILE A 311 21.46 -21.99 2.71
C ILE A 311 22.81 -21.83 3.40
N ALA A 312 23.87 -22.48 2.89
CA ALA A 312 25.22 -22.36 3.43
C ALA A 312 25.73 -20.90 3.38
N ALA A 313 25.42 -20.17 2.30
CA ALA A 313 25.73 -18.74 2.22
C ALA A 313 24.90 -17.89 3.21
N PHE A 314 23.66 -18.28 3.49
CA PHE A 314 22.77 -17.57 4.40
C PHE A 314 23.20 -17.70 5.87
N VAL A 315 23.67 -18.88 6.30
CA VAL A 315 24.04 -19.12 7.71
C VAL A 315 25.50 -18.84 8.04
N ARG A 316 26.35 -18.60 7.03
CA ARG A 316 27.81 -18.48 7.14
C ARG A 316 28.30 -17.52 8.23
N ASP A 317 27.65 -16.37 8.35
CA ASP A 317 28.10 -15.26 9.21
C ASP A 317 27.37 -15.26 10.57
N LEU A 318 26.64 -16.33 10.91
CA LEU A 318 25.98 -16.44 12.21
C LEU A 318 27.01 -16.74 13.32
N PRO A 319 26.81 -16.20 14.54
CA PRO A 319 27.70 -16.47 15.65
C PRO A 319 27.66 -17.94 16.06
N ASP A 320 28.77 -18.43 16.62
CA ASP A 320 28.81 -19.75 17.25
C ASP A 320 28.13 -19.72 18.63
N ALA A 321 26.80 -19.68 18.62
CA ALA A 321 25.94 -19.61 19.79
C ALA A 321 24.75 -20.56 19.64
N THR A 322 24.03 -20.80 20.73
CA THR A 322 22.72 -21.47 20.66
C THR A 322 21.62 -20.49 20.26
N VAL A 323 20.47 -21.01 19.82
CA VAL A 323 19.26 -20.19 19.56
C VAL A 323 18.89 -19.39 20.81
N ARG A 324 18.90 -20.01 21.99
CA ARG A 324 18.59 -19.36 23.26
C ARG A 324 19.50 -18.17 23.53
N GLN A 325 20.81 -18.36 23.45
CA GLN A 325 21.78 -17.29 23.72
C GLN A 325 21.53 -16.11 22.77
N ALA A 326 21.52 -16.36 21.47
CA ALA A 326 21.50 -15.29 20.47
C ALA A 326 20.15 -14.60 20.27
N LEU A 327 19.04 -15.31 20.52
CA LEU A 327 17.67 -14.89 20.16
C LEU A 327 16.67 -14.89 21.31
N VAL A 328 17.06 -15.29 22.53
CA VAL A 328 16.17 -15.27 23.71
C VAL A 328 16.79 -14.50 24.87
N ASP A 329 17.99 -14.90 25.30
CA ASP A 329 18.64 -14.35 26.49
C ASP A 329 19.23 -12.96 26.21
N ASP A 330 19.83 -12.76 25.03
CA ASP A 330 20.46 -11.49 24.62
C ASP A 330 19.47 -10.46 24.05
N LEU A 331 18.15 -10.70 24.15
CA LEU A 331 17.16 -9.73 23.66
C LEU A 331 17.05 -8.52 24.60
N PRO A 332 16.95 -7.28 24.06
CA PRO A 332 16.67 -6.10 24.86
C PRO A 332 15.34 -6.21 25.60
N LEU A 333 15.19 -5.45 26.69
CA LEU A 333 13.91 -5.32 27.39
C LEU A 333 12.84 -4.80 26.43
N LEU A 334 11.68 -5.47 26.38
CA LEU A 334 10.58 -5.12 25.48
C LEU A 334 9.59 -4.13 26.11
N VAL A 335 9.58 -4.02 27.43
CA VAL A 335 8.71 -3.10 28.18
C VAL A 335 9.53 -2.37 29.24
N ASP A 336 9.10 -1.15 29.57
CA ASP A 336 9.66 -0.40 30.70
C ASP A 336 9.13 -0.92 32.05
N ALA A 337 9.56 -0.27 33.14
CA ALA A 337 9.17 -0.64 34.51
C ALA A 337 7.66 -0.52 34.80
N VAL A 338 6.90 0.22 33.98
CA VAL A 338 5.45 0.40 34.14
C VAL A 338 4.65 -0.38 33.08
N GLY A 339 5.32 -1.19 32.25
CA GLY A 339 4.70 -2.05 31.24
C GLY A 339 4.47 -1.38 29.89
N THR A 340 5.00 -0.18 29.64
CA THR A 340 4.92 0.47 28.33
C THR A 340 5.85 -0.23 27.35
N PRO A 341 5.41 -0.56 26.12
CA PRO A 341 6.29 -1.11 25.10
C PRO A 341 7.47 -0.18 24.77
N LEU A 342 8.69 -0.73 24.79
CA LEU A 342 9.92 -0.06 24.35
C LEU A 342 10.15 -0.26 22.85
N PRO A 343 10.75 0.69 22.11
CA PRO A 343 10.88 0.66 20.64
C PRO A 343 12.04 -0.20 20.12
N VAL A 344 12.18 -1.45 20.59
CA VAL A 344 13.29 -2.35 20.24
C VAL A 344 13.44 -2.56 18.72
N GLU A 345 12.33 -2.60 17.99
CA GLU A 345 12.30 -2.70 16.54
C GLU A 345 12.98 -1.48 15.86
N HIS A 346 12.87 -0.29 16.45
CA HIS A 346 13.54 0.93 15.95
C HIS A 346 15.04 0.89 16.23
N ASP A 347 15.44 0.37 17.39
CA ASP A 347 16.85 0.25 17.75
C ASP A 347 17.56 -0.72 16.82
N LEU A 348 16.97 -1.89 16.53
CA LEU A 348 17.47 -2.83 15.52
C LEU A 348 17.52 -2.21 14.11
N TYR A 349 16.54 -1.39 13.76
CA TYR A 349 16.57 -0.68 12.48
C TYR A 349 17.68 0.38 12.42
N ARG A 350 17.99 1.06 13.54
CA ARG A 350 19.09 2.02 13.64
C ARG A 350 20.45 1.32 13.49
N GLU A 351 20.66 0.19 14.16
CA GLU A 351 21.85 -0.65 13.98
C GLU A 351 22.06 -1.02 12.51
N ARG A 352 20.98 -1.37 11.80
CA ARG A 352 21.03 -1.61 10.37
C ARG A 352 21.47 -0.39 9.55
N LEU A 353 21.02 0.81 9.93
CA LEU A 353 21.36 2.02 9.18
C LEU A 353 22.86 2.32 9.32
N GLU A 354 23.43 2.06 10.49
CA GLU A 354 24.86 2.19 10.76
C GLU A 354 25.69 1.15 10.00
N ALA A 355 25.16 -0.08 9.86
CA ALA A 355 25.81 -1.18 9.15
C ALA A 355 25.57 -1.21 7.62
N ASP A 356 24.86 -0.23 7.05
CA ASP A 356 24.39 -0.12 5.65
C ASP A 356 23.42 -1.24 5.17
N ARG A 357 23.47 -2.42 5.79
CA ARG A 357 22.61 -3.58 5.47
C ARG A 357 22.17 -4.34 6.72
N TRP A 358 21.04 -5.02 6.60
CA TRP A 358 20.60 -5.99 7.61
C TRP A 358 21.53 -7.22 7.62
N SER A 359 22.00 -7.61 8.80
CA SER A 359 22.63 -8.92 9.03
C SER A 359 21.55 -10.00 9.20
N VAL A 360 21.90 -11.27 8.97
CA VAL A 360 20.97 -12.39 9.17
C VAL A 360 20.56 -12.47 10.65
N LEU A 361 21.53 -12.29 11.57
CA LEU A 361 21.24 -12.23 13.00
C LEU A 361 20.27 -11.08 13.34
N GLY A 362 20.45 -9.88 12.76
CA GLY A 362 19.56 -8.75 13.00
C GLY A 362 18.12 -9.01 12.54
N MET A 363 17.94 -9.68 11.39
CA MET A 363 16.62 -10.08 10.91
C MET A 363 15.97 -11.13 11.83
N LEU A 364 16.75 -12.11 12.32
CA LEU A 364 16.28 -13.13 13.26
C LEU A 364 15.92 -12.53 14.62
N ARG A 365 16.70 -11.57 15.11
CA ARG A 365 16.39 -10.80 16.32
C ARG A 365 15.08 -10.03 16.17
N LEU A 366 14.82 -9.44 15.01
CA LEU A 366 13.55 -8.76 14.75
C LEU A 366 12.35 -9.72 14.81
N LEU A 367 12.48 -10.96 14.31
CA LEU A 367 11.47 -12.01 14.51
C LEU A 367 11.33 -12.40 15.98
N ALA A 368 12.44 -12.60 16.69
CA ALA A 368 12.42 -13.03 18.07
C ALA A 368 11.79 -11.98 19.01
N VAL A 369 12.08 -10.69 18.78
CA VAL A 369 11.42 -9.58 19.45
C VAL A 369 9.91 -9.66 19.24
N GLY A 370 9.44 -9.78 18.00
CA GLY A 370 8.00 -9.86 17.73
C GLY A 370 7.35 -11.13 18.29
N ALA A 371 8.05 -12.27 18.35
CA ALA A 371 7.54 -13.45 19.05
C ALA A 371 7.36 -13.20 20.55
N ARG A 372 8.34 -12.53 21.18
CA ARG A 372 8.32 -12.18 22.61
C ARG A 372 7.26 -11.12 22.94
N ARG A 373 6.85 -10.28 21.98
CA ARG A 373 5.72 -9.34 22.15
C ARG A 373 4.42 -10.03 22.55
N LEU A 374 4.22 -11.30 22.20
CA LEU A 374 3.01 -12.04 22.58
C LEU A 374 2.76 -11.99 24.09
N ASP A 375 3.82 -12.02 24.90
CA ASP A 375 3.72 -12.01 26.36
C ASP A 375 3.40 -10.63 26.94
N HIS A 376 3.62 -9.56 26.16
CA HIS A 376 3.61 -8.18 26.65
C HIS A 376 2.49 -7.31 26.07
N LEU A 377 1.82 -7.75 24.99
CA LEU A 377 0.74 -6.99 24.39
C LEU A 377 -0.57 -7.13 25.19
N ASP A 378 -1.31 -6.04 25.27
CA ASP A 378 -2.70 -6.05 25.73
C ASP A 378 -3.57 -6.92 24.79
N PRO A 379 -4.75 -7.41 25.25
CA PRO A 379 -5.57 -8.33 24.46
C PRO A 379 -5.94 -7.81 23.07
N VAL A 380 -6.29 -6.52 22.95
CA VAL A 380 -6.73 -5.92 21.68
C VAL A 380 -5.56 -5.85 20.69
N SER A 381 -4.41 -5.34 21.14
CA SER A 381 -3.20 -5.32 20.31
C SER A 381 -2.68 -6.71 20.00
N ARG A 382 -2.79 -7.67 20.92
CA ARG A 382 -2.38 -9.06 20.71
C ARG A 382 -3.23 -9.73 19.64
N ASP A 383 -4.54 -9.59 19.70
CA ASP A 383 -5.46 -10.17 18.72
C ASP A 383 -5.22 -9.59 17.33
N ALA A 384 -5.02 -8.27 17.24
CA ALA A 384 -4.60 -7.63 15.99
C ALA A 384 -3.23 -8.13 15.53
N PHE A 385 -2.23 -8.21 16.42
CA PHE A 385 -0.87 -8.64 16.06
C PHE A 385 -0.81 -10.08 15.54
N VAL A 386 -1.57 -11.01 16.13
CA VAL A 386 -1.65 -12.40 15.66
C VAL A 386 -2.46 -12.51 14.38
N GLY A 387 -3.56 -11.78 14.28
CA GLY A 387 -4.51 -11.86 13.18
C GLY A 387 -5.48 -13.03 13.32
N SER A 388 -6.56 -13.00 12.55
CA SER A 388 -7.66 -13.99 12.62
C SER A 388 -7.45 -15.22 11.73
N VAL A 389 -6.42 -15.23 10.89
CA VAL A 389 -6.12 -16.32 9.95
C VAL A 389 -4.95 -17.12 10.49
N PRO A 390 -5.03 -18.46 10.57
CA PRO A 390 -3.88 -19.29 10.91
C PRO A 390 -2.70 -18.96 9.99
N ASP A 391 -1.60 -18.49 10.57
CA ASP A 391 -0.38 -18.13 9.85
C ASP A 391 0.76 -19.03 10.32
N ASP A 392 1.18 -19.94 9.43
CA ASP A 392 2.27 -20.90 9.66
C ASP A 392 3.65 -20.22 9.80
N LEU A 393 3.73 -18.90 9.60
CA LEU A 393 4.89 -18.05 9.88
C LEU A 393 4.50 -16.88 10.78
N GLY A 394 3.46 -17.03 11.61
CA GLY A 394 3.00 -16.07 12.61
C GLY A 394 3.93 -15.92 13.82
N PRO A 395 3.63 -14.98 14.75
CA PRO A 395 4.46 -14.78 15.94
C PRO A 395 4.45 -16.01 16.84
N ALA A 396 3.32 -16.72 16.93
CA ALA A 396 3.19 -17.95 17.69
C ALA A 396 4.05 -19.09 17.11
N TYR A 397 4.17 -19.17 15.77
CA TYR A 397 5.07 -20.12 15.12
C TYR A 397 6.52 -19.86 15.52
N VAL A 398 6.97 -18.60 15.46
CA VAL A 398 8.35 -18.24 15.83
C VAL A 398 8.59 -18.49 17.31
N ALA A 399 7.64 -18.19 18.19
CA ALA A 399 7.76 -18.51 19.62
C ALA A 399 7.96 -20.02 19.84
N ALA A 400 7.18 -20.86 19.14
CA ALA A 400 7.33 -22.31 19.19
C ALA A 400 8.66 -22.80 18.60
N TRP A 401 9.14 -22.20 17.50
CA TRP A 401 10.45 -22.49 16.91
C TRP A 401 11.59 -22.14 17.88
N LEU A 402 11.56 -20.95 18.49
CA LEU A 402 12.54 -20.52 19.49
C LEU A 402 12.60 -21.47 20.69
N ALA A 403 11.44 -21.90 21.19
CA ALA A 403 11.35 -22.82 22.33
C ALA A 403 11.85 -24.23 21.98
N ARG A 404 11.45 -24.77 20.83
CA ARG A 404 11.83 -26.12 20.38
C ARG A 404 13.32 -26.23 20.10
N ASP A 405 13.89 -25.22 19.46
CA ASP A 405 15.26 -25.24 18.95
C ASP A 405 16.24 -24.53 19.90
N ALA A 406 15.80 -24.16 21.12
CA ALA A 406 16.52 -23.29 22.07
C ALA A 406 17.98 -23.70 22.32
N ASP A 407 18.24 -24.99 22.55
CA ASP A 407 19.57 -25.49 22.91
C ASP A 407 20.38 -25.96 21.69
N ARG A 408 19.83 -25.86 20.47
CA ARG A 408 20.53 -26.18 19.23
C ARG A 408 21.47 -25.05 18.84
N ARG A 409 22.54 -25.40 18.11
CA ARG A 409 23.40 -24.41 17.44
C ARG A 409 22.56 -23.56 16.49
N LEU A 410 22.77 -22.25 16.55
CA LEU A 410 21.98 -21.28 15.78
C LEU A 410 22.05 -21.55 14.27
N ALA A 411 23.25 -21.84 13.74
CA ALA A 411 23.44 -22.12 12.32
C ALA A 411 22.65 -23.35 11.84
N ASP A 412 22.56 -24.41 12.65
CA ASP A 412 21.83 -25.62 12.29
C ASP A 412 20.31 -25.38 12.29
N ALA A 413 19.80 -24.75 13.35
CA ALA A 413 18.38 -24.42 13.47
C ALA A 413 17.90 -23.46 12.36
N VAL A 414 18.74 -22.49 11.98
CA VAL A 414 18.45 -21.54 10.88
C VAL A 414 18.58 -22.22 9.51
N SER A 415 19.47 -23.20 9.35
CA SER A 415 19.56 -23.99 8.12
C SER A 415 18.27 -24.79 7.86
N ASP A 416 17.72 -25.42 8.89
CA ASP A 416 16.43 -26.12 8.81
C ASP A 416 15.27 -25.16 8.50
N LEU A 417 15.26 -23.99 9.16
CA LEU A 417 14.28 -22.94 8.88
C LEU A 417 14.35 -22.49 7.42
N ALA A 418 15.55 -22.26 6.89
CA ALA A 418 15.77 -21.84 5.51
C ALA A 418 15.28 -22.89 4.50
N ALA A 419 15.53 -24.19 4.77
CA ALA A 419 15.00 -25.27 3.95
C ALA A 419 13.46 -25.30 3.94
N MET A 420 12.84 -25.09 5.10
CA MET A 420 11.37 -24.99 5.22
C MET A 420 10.82 -23.79 4.43
N LEU A 421 11.51 -22.63 4.45
CA LEU A 421 11.07 -21.46 3.67
C LEU A 421 11.05 -21.72 2.17
N PHE A 422 11.99 -22.49 1.62
CA PHE A 422 11.94 -22.91 0.21
C PHE A 422 10.72 -23.81 -0.08
N GLN A 423 10.45 -24.79 0.79
CA GLN A 423 9.27 -25.65 0.66
C GLN A 423 7.96 -24.85 0.74
N ARG A 424 7.91 -23.88 1.67
CA ARG A 424 6.77 -22.98 1.82
C ARG A 424 6.55 -22.15 0.58
N ALA A 425 7.62 -21.55 0.04
CA ALA A 425 7.54 -20.75 -1.19
C ALA A 425 7.02 -21.57 -2.38
N GLU A 426 7.51 -22.80 -2.55
CA GLU A 426 7.02 -23.71 -3.58
C GLU A 426 5.52 -24.03 -3.39
N SER A 427 5.12 -24.35 -2.16
CA SER A 427 3.72 -24.64 -1.81
C SER A 427 2.79 -23.46 -2.12
N VAL A 428 3.17 -22.25 -1.69
CA VAL A 428 2.41 -21.01 -1.97
C VAL A 428 2.31 -20.75 -3.46
N SER A 429 3.39 -20.93 -4.22
CA SER A 429 3.35 -20.75 -5.67
C SER A 429 2.41 -21.76 -6.34
N ARG A 430 2.40 -23.03 -5.91
CA ARG A 430 1.47 -24.05 -6.41
C ARG A 430 0.01 -23.74 -6.08
N GLN A 431 -0.26 -23.22 -4.87
CA GLN A 431 -1.60 -22.78 -4.48
C GLN A 431 -2.10 -21.58 -5.32
N LYS A 432 -1.20 -20.69 -5.71
CA LYS A 432 -1.50 -19.51 -6.54
C LYS A 432 -1.46 -19.79 -8.05
N MET A 433 -1.25 -21.04 -8.44
CA MET A 433 -1.13 -21.44 -9.84
C MET A 433 -2.47 -21.23 -10.58
N GLN A 434 -2.40 -20.71 -11.81
CA GLN A 434 -3.59 -20.38 -12.59
C GLN A 434 -3.48 -20.92 -14.02
N TRP A 435 -4.56 -21.47 -14.55
CA TRP A 435 -4.68 -21.72 -15.98
C TRP A 435 -4.98 -20.41 -16.70
N THR A 436 -4.17 -20.10 -17.70
CA THR A 436 -4.35 -18.93 -18.57
C THR A 436 -4.56 -19.39 -20.01
N ARG A 437 -4.98 -18.46 -20.89
CA ARG A 437 -5.09 -18.74 -22.34
C ARG A 437 -3.76 -19.16 -23.00
N TYR A 438 -2.63 -18.95 -22.33
CA TYR A 438 -1.29 -19.30 -22.80
C TYR A 438 -0.71 -20.54 -22.09
N GLY A 439 -1.48 -21.19 -21.22
CA GLY A 439 -1.04 -22.36 -20.45
C GLY A 439 -1.01 -22.11 -18.95
N LEU A 440 -0.36 -23.04 -18.24
CA LEU A 440 -0.28 -23.05 -16.78
C LEU A 440 0.72 -21.99 -16.29
N ARG A 441 0.23 -21.03 -15.51
CA ARG A 441 1.00 -19.94 -14.94
C ARG A 441 1.33 -20.21 -13.47
N LEU A 442 2.62 -20.22 -13.15
CA LEU A 442 3.14 -20.34 -11.79
C LEU A 442 3.76 -19.01 -11.34
N PRO A 443 3.14 -18.27 -10.40
CA PRO A 443 3.64 -16.99 -9.96
C PRO A 443 4.80 -17.18 -8.97
N THR A 444 6.03 -17.27 -9.51
CA THR A 444 7.27 -17.33 -8.73
C THR A 444 8.46 -16.72 -9.46
N ARG A 445 9.37 -16.10 -8.70
CA ARG A 445 10.69 -15.64 -9.18
C ARG A 445 11.70 -16.77 -9.18
N LEU A 446 11.51 -17.77 -8.32
CA LEU A 446 12.44 -18.87 -8.15
C LEU A 446 12.11 -19.98 -9.16
N ARG A 447 13.00 -20.19 -10.12
CA ARG A 447 12.84 -21.15 -11.23
C ARG A 447 13.79 -22.31 -11.06
N ARG A 448 13.28 -23.51 -11.34
CA ARG A 448 14.09 -24.73 -11.39
C ARG A 448 14.62 -24.94 -12.81
N VAL A 449 15.93 -25.10 -12.95
CA VAL A 449 16.64 -25.35 -14.20
C VAL A 449 17.43 -26.64 -14.03
N GLY A 450 16.84 -27.76 -14.44
CA GLY A 450 17.38 -29.10 -14.17
C GLY A 450 17.36 -29.43 -12.67
N ASP A 451 18.54 -29.69 -12.12
CA ASP A 451 18.81 -29.90 -10.69
C ASP A 451 19.16 -28.60 -9.94
N ARG A 452 19.26 -27.47 -10.64
CA ARG A 452 19.64 -26.16 -10.08
C ARG A 452 18.45 -25.20 -10.02
N TRP A 453 18.68 -24.07 -9.36
CA TRP A 453 17.72 -22.99 -9.14
C TRP A 453 18.26 -21.65 -9.63
N ARG A 454 17.37 -20.82 -10.16
CA ARG A 454 17.66 -19.46 -10.62
C ARG A 454 16.56 -18.50 -10.18
N LEU A 455 16.94 -17.37 -9.62
CA LEU A 455 16.05 -16.27 -9.27
C LEU A 455 15.92 -15.31 -10.46
N GLU A 456 14.69 -15.11 -10.93
CA GLU A 456 14.35 -14.13 -11.97
C GLU A 456 14.10 -12.75 -11.33
N GLY A 457 15.01 -11.81 -11.57
CA GLY A 457 14.96 -10.47 -10.97
C GLY A 457 15.44 -10.46 -9.51
N ARG A 458 14.97 -9.50 -8.73
CA ARG A 458 15.32 -9.34 -7.31
C ARG A 458 14.08 -9.47 -6.43
N GLU A 459 14.17 -10.15 -5.30
CA GLU A 459 13.08 -10.14 -4.34
C GLU A 459 12.94 -8.78 -3.64
N GLY A 460 11.70 -8.38 -3.37
CA GLY A 460 11.40 -7.09 -2.74
C GLY A 460 11.61 -7.14 -1.23
N SER A 461 12.55 -6.35 -0.72
CA SER A 461 12.93 -6.30 0.69
C SER A 461 12.32 -5.13 1.49
N GLY A 462 11.46 -4.31 0.89
CA GLY A 462 10.77 -3.22 1.60
C GLY A 462 9.71 -3.74 2.58
N ALA A 463 9.30 -2.91 3.55
CA ALA A 463 8.15 -3.20 4.39
C ALA A 463 6.85 -3.34 3.55
N VAL A 464 5.83 -3.98 4.10
CA VAL A 464 4.51 -4.02 3.45
C VAL A 464 3.80 -2.71 3.72
N SER A 465 3.12 -2.16 2.71
CA SER A 465 2.41 -0.90 2.89
C SER A 465 1.13 -1.13 3.70
N LEU A 466 1.04 -0.45 4.84
CA LEU A 466 -0.21 -0.25 5.56
C LEU A 466 -1.09 0.83 4.92
N ARG A 467 -0.68 1.38 3.77
CA ARG A 467 -1.36 2.42 2.97
C ARG A 467 -1.45 3.79 3.65
N LEU A 468 -0.77 3.98 4.77
CA LEU A 468 -0.63 5.25 5.48
C LEU A 468 -0.11 6.39 4.60
N PRO A 469 0.91 6.21 3.73
CA PRO A 469 1.34 7.28 2.83
C PRO A 469 0.24 7.74 1.86
N THR A 470 -0.53 6.80 1.31
CA THR A 470 -1.64 7.11 0.40
C THR A 470 -2.79 7.78 1.17
N PHE A 471 -3.14 7.27 2.35
CA PHE A 471 -4.16 7.90 3.19
C PHE A 471 -3.77 9.32 3.60
N THR A 472 -2.50 9.54 3.95
CA THR A 472 -1.95 10.89 4.22
C THR A 472 -2.08 11.79 3.00
N SER A 473 -1.79 11.29 1.79
CA SER A 473 -1.97 12.04 0.54
C SER A 473 -3.43 12.47 0.36
N VAL A 474 -4.38 11.54 0.56
CA VAL A 474 -5.82 11.83 0.47
C VAL A 474 -6.24 12.86 1.53
N MET A 475 -5.84 12.69 2.79
CA MET A 475 -6.15 13.62 3.88
C MET A 475 -5.59 15.03 3.63
N ARG A 476 -4.40 15.14 3.02
CA ARG A 476 -3.83 16.43 2.62
C ARG A 476 -4.65 17.09 1.53
N GLN A 477 -4.98 16.34 0.48
CA GLN A 477 -5.79 16.86 -0.63
C GLN A 477 -7.16 17.31 -0.15
N LEU A 478 -7.77 16.60 0.79
CA LEU A 478 -9.07 16.93 1.39
C LEU A 478 -8.99 18.02 2.47
N GLY A 479 -7.79 18.51 2.81
CA GLY A 479 -7.58 19.59 3.79
C GLY A 479 -7.70 19.21 5.26
N VAL A 480 -7.65 17.91 5.58
CA VAL A 480 -7.62 17.38 6.96
C VAL A 480 -6.20 17.44 7.54
N LEU A 481 -5.19 17.23 6.70
CA LEU A 481 -3.78 17.45 7.01
C LEU A 481 -3.23 18.60 6.15
N ALA A 482 -2.22 19.29 6.66
CA ALA A 482 -1.51 20.33 5.93
C ALA A 482 0.01 20.18 6.13
N ARG A 483 0.77 20.91 5.31
CA ARG A 483 2.19 21.16 5.53
C ARG A 483 2.43 22.65 5.63
N ASP A 484 3.14 23.07 6.67
CA ASP A 484 3.67 24.41 6.84
C ASP A 484 5.20 24.33 6.70
N GLY A 485 5.69 24.60 5.48
CA GLY A 485 7.06 24.33 5.09
C GLY A 485 7.46 22.87 5.33
N GLU A 486 8.51 22.68 6.14
CA GLU A 486 8.99 21.35 6.55
C GLU A 486 8.25 20.74 7.74
N THR A 487 7.16 21.35 8.22
CA THR A 487 6.40 20.83 9.37
C THR A 487 5.02 20.35 8.95
N TRP A 488 4.57 19.26 9.57
CA TRP A 488 3.20 18.79 9.48
C TRP A 488 2.29 19.64 10.37
N ALA A 489 1.10 19.96 9.86
CA ALA A 489 0.09 20.71 10.61
C ALA A 489 -1.28 20.05 10.46
N ALA A 490 -2.14 20.29 11.46
CA ALA A 490 -3.57 20.04 11.32
C ALA A 490 -4.11 20.90 10.17
N GLY A 491 -4.84 20.30 9.24
CA GLY A 491 -5.49 21.04 8.16
C GLY A 491 -6.74 21.79 8.65
N ARG A 492 -7.28 22.68 7.82
CA ARG A 492 -8.49 23.45 8.15
C ARG A 492 -9.72 22.61 8.48
N TYR A 493 -9.76 21.36 8.00
CA TYR A 493 -10.84 20.41 8.26
C TYR A 493 -10.44 19.31 9.25
N ALA A 494 -9.34 19.48 10.00
CA ALA A 494 -8.94 18.50 11.03
C ALA A 494 -10.01 18.33 12.13
N ALA A 495 -10.75 19.39 12.45
CA ALA A 495 -11.83 19.33 13.43
C ALA A 495 -12.94 18.34 13.02
N GLU A 496 -13.15 18.08 11.72
CA GLU A 496 -14.16 17.14 11.23
C GLU A 496 -13.81 15.66 11.53
N VAL A 497 -12.55 15.36 11.87
CA VAL A 497 -12.13 14.01 12.26
C VAL A 497 -11.86 13.88 13.75
N MET A 498 -11.42 14.96 14.40
CA MET A 498 -11.02 14.99 15.82
C MET A 498 -12.20 15.07 16.81
N SER A 499 -13.41 15.38 16.33
CA SER A 499 -14.67 15.30 17.09
C SER A 499 -15.22 13.88 17.11
#